data_AF-A0A167NYX8-F1
#
_entry.id   AF-A0A167NYX8-F1
#
_cell.length_a   1.000
_cell.length_b   1.000
_cell.length_c   1.000
_cell.angle_alpha   90.00
_cell.angle_beta   90.00
_cell.angle_gamma   90.00
#
_symmetry.space_group_name_H-M   'P 1'
#
loop_
_entity.id
_entity.type
_entity.pdbx_description
1 polymer ?
#
loop_
_entity_poly.entity_id
_entity_poly.type
_entity_poly.pdbx_seq_one_letter_code
_entity_poly.pdbx_strand_id
1 'polypeptide(L)'
;MLNFIQNKLKITNIGTKESFEDKPLIAVKTMGSGEKRIVAIGAKASTLESHDTIVANPFSHPRTLLKDFYVGEKVLQHTFSTLYKNRFPRFKAKSIVHPMEKLEVGLTMIEARAFRELAVGAGSFSAKIYVGDPLSITQLDFDNVKSLDD
;
A
#
# COMPACT_ATOMS: atom_id res chain seq x y z
N MET A 1 2.66 -2.53 -10.03
CA MET A 1 1.84 -3.54 -9.32
C MET A 1 2.11 -3.44 -7.84
N LEU A 2 1.07 -3.38 -7.02
CA LEU A 2 1.09 -3.37 -5.55
C LEU A 2 0.55 -4.70 -5.06
N ASN A 3 1.32 -5.42 -4.26
CA ASN A 3 0.89 -6.65 -3.62
C ASN A 3 0.80 -6.42 -2.12
N PHE A 4 -0.38 -6.62 -1.56
CA PHE A 4 -0.66 -6.43 -0.14
C PHE A 4 -0.79 -7.78 0.57
N ILE A 5 0.05 -7.98 1.56
CA ILE A 5 0.08 -9.10 2.50
C ILE A 5 0.23 -8.47 3.90
N GLN A 6 -0.36 -9.05 4.95
CA GLN A 6 -0.43 -8.42 6.28
C GLN A 6 0.92 -7.91 6.79
N ASN A 7 1.99 -8.68 6.56
CA ASN A 7 3.34 -8.36 7.05
C ASN A 7 4.24 -7.75 5.98
N LYS A 8 3.75 -7.56 4.75
CA LYS A 8 4.59 -7.16 3.62
C LYS A 8 3.81 -6.36 2.58
N LEU A 9 4.34 -5.19 2.25
CA LEU A 9 3.97 -4.44 1.07
C LEU A 9 5.05 -4.60 0.01
N LYS A 10 4.70 -5.17 -1.14
CA LYS A 10 5.59 -5.26 -2.31
C LYS A 10 5.07 -4.36 -3.41
N ILE A 11 5.97 -3.58 -3.99
CA ILE A 11 5.70 -2.79 -5.17
C ILE A 11 6.65 -3.20 -6.28
N THR A 12 6.12 -3.39 -7.47
CA THR A 12 6.91 -3.73 -8.66
C THR A 12 6.60 -2.72 -9.76
N ASN A 13 7.65 -2.08 -10.30
CA ASN A 13 7.57 -1.32 -11.53
C ASN A 13 7.60 -2.32 -12.70
N ILE A 14 6.54 -2.33 -13.50
CA ILE A 14 6.38 -3.31 -14.58
C ILE A 14 7.37 -3.04 -15.73
N GLY A 15 7.62 -1.76 -16.02
CA GLY A 15 8.52 -1.35 -17.10
C GLY A 15 9.99 -1.63 -16.80
N THR A 16 10.45 -1.35 -15.57
CA THR A 16 11.84 -1.61 -15.18
C THR A 16 12.06 -3.00 -14.57
N LYS A 17 10.98 -3.71 -14.23
CA LYS A 17 10.99 -4.97 -13.44
C LYS A 17 11.59 -4.84 -12.05
N GLU A 18 11.91 -3.63 -11.61
CA GLU A 18 12.42 -3.36 -10.27
C GLU A 18 11.29 -3.57 -9.25
N SER A 19 11.61 -4.26 -8.16
CA SER A 19 10.69 -4.45 -7.05
C SER A 19 11.29 -3.98 -5.74
N PHE A 20 10.45 -3.38 -4.92
CA PHE A 20 10.76 -2.94 -3.57
C PHE A 20 9.80 -3.64 -2.60
N GLU A 21 10.33 -4.12 -1.48
CA GLU A 21 9.56 -4.80 -0.44
C GLU A 21 9.88 -4.17 0.92
N ASP A 22 8.84 -3.90 1.71
CA ASP A 22 9.00 -3.39 3.07
C ASP A 22 7.84 -3.85 3.98
N LYS A 23 7.98 -3.67 5.29
CA LYS A 23 6.90 -3.89 6.25
C LYS A 23 5.90 -2.73 6.17
N PRO A 24 4.59 -2.99 6.19
CA PRO A 24 3.59 -1.92 6.23
C PRO A 24 3.44 -1.38 7.65
N LEU A 25 4.51 -0.84 8.22
CA LEU A 25 4.52 -0.26 9.56
C LEU A 25 4.72 1.23 9.49
N ILE A 26 4.12 1.93 10.44
CA ILE A 26 4.30 3.36 10.66
C ILE A 26 4.47 3.63 12.15
N ALA A 27 5.43 4.49 12.48
CA ALA A 27 5.64 4.98 13.83
C ALA A 27 5.19 6.43 13.90
N VAL A 28 4.26 6.74 14.80
CA VAL A 28 3.72 8.08 15.02
C VAL A 28 4.04 8.52 16.43
N LYS A 29 4.84 9.58 16.54
CA LYS A 29 5.23 10.21 17.80
C LYS A 29 4.27 11.33 18.15
N THR A 30 3.81 11.36 19.39
CA THR A 30 3.09 12.49 19.98
C THR A 30 4.10 13.42 20.63
N MET A 31 4.19 14.65 20.13
CA MET A 31 5.10 15.67 20.65
C MET A 31 4.56 16.24 21.96
N GLY A 32 5.40 16.95 22.73
CA GLY A 32 4.97 17.60 23.98
C GLY A 32 3.84 18.63 23.82
N SER A 33 3.62 19.14 22.60
CA SER A 33 2.49 20.02 22.23
C SER A 33 1.19 19.28 21.93
N GLY A 34 1.19 17.94 21.90
CA GLY A 34 0.08 17.11 21.42
C GLY A 34 0.05 16.86 19.91
N GLU A 35 0.95 17.50 19.14
CA GLU A 35 1.08 17.28 17.70
C GLU A 35 1.55 15.86 17.40
N LYS A 36 0.92 15.18 16.42
CA LYS A 36 1.33 13.85 15.96
C LYS A 36 2.23 13.96 14.74
N ARG A 37 3.41 13.32 14.77
CA ARG A 37 4.36 13.28 13.66
C ARG A 37 4.74 11.86 13.30
N ILE A 38 4.78 11.59 12.00
CA ILE A 38 5.33 10.34 11.47
C ILE A 38 6.86 10.39 11.66
N VAL A 39 7.42 9.47 12.44
CA VAL A 39 8.86 9.41 12.72
C VAL A 39 9.58 8.31 11.94
N ALA A 40 8.87 7.26 11.52
CA ALA A 40 9.36 6.26 10.58
C ALA A 40 8.22 5.54 9.88
N ILE A 41 8.52 4.99 8.70
CA ILE A 41 7.69 4.04 7.96
C ILE A 41 8.60 2.86 7.57
N GLY A 42 8.01 1.68 7.42
CA GLY A 42 8.74 0.48 7.01
C GLY A 42 9.30 -0.31 8.19
N ALA A 43 10.26 -1.18 7.90
CA ALA A 43 10.96 -1.97 8.92
C ALA A 43 11.59 -1.10 10.02
N LYS A 44 11.99 0.14 9.70
CA LYS A 44 12.55 1.11 10.66
C LYS A 44 11.56 1.52 11.76
N ALA A 45 10.25 1.40 11.52
CA ALA A 45 9.24 1.70 12.54
C ALA A 45 9.15 0.62 13.63
N SER A 46 9.60 -0.61 13.35
CA SER A 46 9.34 -1.77 14.23
C SER A 46 9.96 -1.72 15.62
N THR A 47 10.97 -0.90 15.83
CA THR A 47 11.70 -0.78 17.12
C THR A 47 11.50 0.56 17.81
N LEU A 48 10.54 1.37 17.34
CA LEU A 48 10.35 2.75 17.81
C LEU A 48 9.17 2.90 18.78
N GLU A 49 8.52 1.81 19.17
CA GLU A 49 7.43 1.86 20.13
C GLU A 49 7.94 2.33 21.50
N SER A 50 7.27 3.34 22.06
CA SER A 50 7.63 3.98 23.32
C SER A 50 6.39 4.63 23.96
N HIS A 51 6.56 5.24 25.14
CA HIS A 51 5.46 5.93 25.83
C HIS A 51 4.79 7.04 24.98
N ASP A 52 5.55 7.68 24.09
CA ASP A 52 5.10 8.79 23.24
C ASP A 52 5.01 8.39 21.75
N THR A 53 5.34 7.15 21.39
CA THR A 53 5.37 6.69 19.99
C THR A 53 4.59 5.39 19.81
N ILE A 54 3.58 5.42 18.94
CA ILE A 54 2.76 4.27 18.60
C ILE A 54 3.25 3.69 17.27
N VAL A 55 3.41 2.36 17.23
CA VAL A 55 3.66 1.63 15.98
C VAL A 55 2.37 0.96 15.52
N ALA A 56 1.97 1.22 14.27
CA ALA A 56 0.73 0.68 13.71
C ALA A 56 0.97 -0.03 12.38
N ASN A 57 0.16 -1.06 12.12
CA ASN A 57 0.05 -1.73 10.82
C ASN A 57 -1.37 -1.51 10.25
N PRO A 58 -1.54 -0.73 9.18
CA PRO A 58 -2.84 -0.46 8.58
C PRO A 58 -3.40 -1.64 7.78
N PHE A 59 -2.59 -2.66 7.47
CA PHE A 59 -3.00 -3.85 6.71
C PHE A 59 -3.15 -5.11 7.59
N SER A 60 -3.35 -4.93 8.90
CA SER A 60 -3.42 -6.04 9.86
C SER A 60 -4.69 -5.97 10.71
N HIS A 61 -5.78 -6.56 10.21
CA HIS A 61 -7.03 -6.71 10.95
C HIS A 61 -7.58 -8.15 10.89
N PRO A 62 -8.27 -8.68 11.91
CA PRO A 62 -8.68 -10.08 11.93
C PRO A 62 -9.61 -10.51 10.79
N ARG A 63 -10.45 -9.60 10.27
CA ARG A 63 -11.49 -9.91 9.28
C ARG A 63 -11.32 -9.24 7.92
N THR A 64 -10.47 -8.22 7.84
CA THR A 64 -10.25 -7.42 6.63
C THR A 64 -8.76 -7.20 6.48
N LEU A 65 -8.28 -7.06 5.24
CA LEU A 65 -6.88 -6.71 5.06
C LEU A 65 -6.64 -5.24 5.46
N LEU A 66 -7.51 -4.31 5.07
CA LEU A 66 -7.40 -2.90 5.45
C LEU A 66 -8.06 -2.63 6.83
N LYS A 67 -7.25 -2.19 7.80
CA LYS A 67 -7.66 -1.78 9.16
C LYS A 67 -7.92 -0.28 9.27
N ASP A 68 -6.99 0.51 8.74
CA ASP A 68 -6.96 1.96 8.90
C ASP A 68 -6.55 2.60 7.58
N PHE A 69 -7.52 3.26 6.93
CA PHE A 69 -7.34 3.87 5.62
C PHE A 69 -6.32 5.01 5.66
N TYR A 70 -6.46 5.93 6.62
CA TYR A 70 -5.62 7.12 6.70
C TYR A 70 -4.15 6.74 6.94
N VAL A 71 -3.93 5.79 7.85
CA VAL A 71 -2.58 5.29 8.12
C VAL A 71 -2.04 4.50 6.92
N GLY A 72 -2.87 3.69 6.27
CA GLY A 72 -2.52 2.96 5.04
C GLY A 72 -2.09 3.88 3.91
N GLU A 73 -2.79 5.00 3.74
CA GLU A 73 -2.50 5.99 2.72
C GLU A 73 -1.11 6.60 2.96
N LYS A 74 -0.78 6.96 4.21
CA LYS A 74 0.55 7.49 4.55
C LYS A 74 1.68 6.50 4.31
N VAL A 75 1.46 5.23 4.65
CA VAL A 75 2.41 4.15 4.32
C VAL A 75 2.64 4.08 2.82
N LEU A 76 1.57 4.07 2.02
CA LEU A 76 1.68 3.93 0.57
C LEU A 76 2.27 5.17 -0.12
N GLN A 77 1.91 6.39 0.34
CA GLN A 77 2.52 7.66 -0.11
C GLN A 77 4.03 7.63 0.08
N HIS A 78 4.51 7.14 1.23
CA HIS A 78 5.93 7.00 1.50
C HIS A 78 6.59 5.98 0.57
N THR A 79 5.96 4.83 0.35
CA THR A 79 6.53 3.81 -0.55
C THR A 79 6.62 4.32 -1.99
N PHE A 80 5.59 5.01 -2.48
CA PHE A 80 5.63 5.66 -3.80
C PHE A 80 6.71 6.72 -3.87
N SER A 81 6.80 7.61 -2.89
CA SER A 81 7.84 8.64 -2.87
C SER A 81 9.25 8.05 -2.87
N THR A 82 9.44 6.89 -2.23
CA THR A 82 10.73 6.18 -2.20
C THR A 82 11.07 5.60 -3.57
N LEU A 83 10.10 4.99 -4.26
CA LEU A 83 10.27 4.43 -5.60
C LEU A 83 10.51 5.48 -6.69
N TYR A 84 9.78 6.61 -6.60
CA TYR A 84 9.88 7.69 -7.57
C TYR A 84 10.94 8.73 -7.19
N LYS A 85 11.73 8.48 -6.14
CA LYS A 85 12.80 9.40 -5.72
C LYS A 85 13.71 9.67 -6.92
N ASN A 86 13.86 10.95 -7.29
CA ASN A 86 14.60 11.46 -8.44
C ASN A 86 13.97 11.24 -9.83
N ARG A 87 12.72 10.78 -9.95
CA ARG A 87 12.00 10.71 -11.24
C ARG A 87 10.94 11.79 -11.32
N PHE A 88 11.33 12.97 -11.79
CA PHE A 88 10.41 14.02 -12.23
C PHE A 88 10.12 13.89 -13.73
N PRO A 89 8.88 14.11 -14.20
CA PRO A 89 7.68 14.39 -13.41
C PRO A 89 7.17 13.16 -12.62
N ARG A 90 6.34 13.37 -11.59
CA ARG A 90 5.54 12.30 -10.96
C ARG A 90 4.66 11.70 -12.07
N PHE A 91 5.15 10.63 -12.68
CA PHE A 91 4.47 9.97 -13.78
C PHE A 91 3.05 9.57 -13.35
N LYS A 92 2.12 9.61 -14.30
CA LYS A 92 0.73 9.11 -14.18
C LYS A 92 0.74 7.59 -13.99
N ALA A 93 1.29 7.11 -12.87
CA ALA A 93 1.43 5.70 -12.61
C ALA A 93 0.04 5.08 -12.50
N LYS A 94 -0.26 4.18 -13.44
CA LYS A 94 -1.42 3.30 -13.35
C LYS A 94 -1.04 2.11 -12.48
N SER A 95 -1.80 1.83 -11.44
CA SER A 95 -1.48 0.82 -10.43
C SER A 95 -2.42 -0.37 -10.50
N ILE A 96 -1.89 -1.58 -10.63
CA ILE A 96 -2.65 -2.80 -10.32
C ILE A 96 -2.44 -3.07 -8.84
N VAL A 97 -3.53 -3.17 -8.08
CA VAL A 97 -3.58 -3.48 -6.65
C VAL A 97 -4.05 -4.92 -6.51
N HIS A 98 -3.23 -5.74 -5.85
CA HIS A 98 -3.51 -7.16 -5.62
C HIS A 98 -3.49 -7.44 -4.10
N PRO A 99 -4.65 -7.40 -3.43
CA PRO A 99 -4.80 -7.93 -2.08
C PRO A 99 -4.67 -9.45 -2.14
N MET A 100 -3.69 -10.02 -1.43
CA MET A 100 -3.35 -11.45 -1.53
C MET A 100 -3.76 -12.29 -0.31
N GLU A 101 -4.25 -11.66 0.77
CA GLU A 101 -4.60 -12.33 2.02
C GLU A 101 -5.99 -11.92 2.53
N LYS A 102 -6.54 -12.75 3.42
CA LYS A 102 -7.83 -12.54 4.11
C LYS A 102 -9.00 -12.33 3.15
N LEU A 103 -9.03 -13.20 2.14
CA LEU A 103 -10.07 -13.27 1.13
C LEU A 103 -11.05 -14.40 1.43
N GLU A 104 -11.42 -14.62 2.71
CA GLU A 104 -12.18 -15.82 3.15
C GLU A 104 -13.45 -16.09 2.32
N VAL A 105 -14.11 -15.04 1.80
CA VAL A 105 -15.25 -15.10 0.87
C VAL A 105 -15.00 -14.25 -0.40
N GLY A 106 -13.74 -13.96 -0.70
CA GLY A 106 -13.33 -12.94 -1.67
C GLY A 106 -13.29 -11.53 -1.06
N LEU A 107 -12.84 -10.57 -1.88
CA LEU A 107 -12.83 -9.15 -1.52
C LEU A 107 -14.20 -8.55 -1.81
N THR A 108 -14.81 -7.88 -0.84
CA THR A 108 -16.10 -7.21 -1.08
C THR A 108 -15.92 -5.98 -1.97
N MET A 109 -16.99 -5.51 -2.63
CA MET A 109 -16.96 -4.27 -3.43
C MET A 109 -16.56 -3.03 -2.62
N ILE A 110 -16.92 -3.00 -1.33
CA ILE A 110 -16.54 -1.90 -0.42
C ILE A 110 -15.03 -1.92 -0.17
N GLU A 111 -14.47 -3.09 0.09
CA GLU A 111 -13.02 -3.24 0.28
C GLU A 111 -12.25 -2.98 -1.01
N ALA A 112 -12.74 -3.48 -2.15
CA ALA A 112 -12.16 -3.21 -3.46
C ALA A 112 -12.09 -1.70 -3.71
N ARG A 113 -13.21 -1.00 -3.52
CA ARG A 113 -13.24 0.47 -3.63
C ARG A 113 -12.28 1.14 -2.65
N ALA A 114 -12.22 0.67 -1.40
CA ALA A 114 -11.28 1.22 -0.42
C ALA A 114 -9.82 1.06 -0.88
N PHE A 115 -9.43 -0.10 -1.44
CA PHE A 115 -8.09 -0.27 -2.00
C PHE A 115 -7.82 0.60 -3.23
N ARG A 116 -8.84 0.85 -4.07
CA ARG A 116 -8.71 1.72 -5.25
C ARG A 116 -8.43 3.15 -4.79
N GLU A 117 -9.25 3.67 -3.89
CA GLU A 117 -9.09 5.00 -3.32
C GLU A 117 -7.77 5.14 -2.56
N LEU A 118 -7.33 4.11 -1.84
CA LEU A 118 -6.04 4.09 -1.16
C LEU A 118 -4.88 4.30 -2.14
N ALA A 119 -4.89 3.57 -3.26
CA ALA A 119 -3.85 3.67 -4.28
C ALA A 119 -3.86 5.02 -5.01
N VAL A 120 -5.05 5.56 -5.29
CA VAL A 120 -5.22 6.88 -5.93
C VAL A 120 -4.79 8.01 -4.98
N GLY A 121 -5.26 8.02 -3.73
CA GLY A 121 -4.86 8.98 -2.70
C GLY A 121 -3.36 8.95 -2.39
N ALA A 122 -2.73 7.78 -2.56
CA ALA A 122 -1.28 7.66 -2.44
C ALA A 122 -0.48 8.26 -3.62
N GLY A 123 -1.14 8.55 -4.75
CA GLY A 123 -0.53 9.19 -5.91
C GLY A 123 -0.60 8.39 -7.22
N SER A 124 -1.38 7.30 -7.27
CA SER A 124 -1.67 6.63 -8.56
C SER A 124 -2.62 7.49 -9.38
N PHE A 125 -2.41 7.55 -10.69
CA PHE A 125 -3.36 8.21 -11.59
C PHE A 125 -4.66 7.42 -11.75
N SER A 126 -4.53 6.10 -11.84
CA SER A 126 -5.65 5.16 -11.81
C SER A 126 -5.22 3.88 -11.11
N ALA A 127 -6.20 3.16 -10.56
CA ALA A 127 -5.95 1.87 -9.93
C ALA A 127 -6.97 0.82 -10.40
N LYS A 128 -6.50 -0.40 -10.65
CA LYS A 128 -7.33 -1.59 -10.90
C LYS A 128 -7.13 -2.57 -9.75
N ILE A 129 -8.22 -3.09 -9.22
CA ILE A 129 -8.23 -4.08 -8.14
C ILE A 129 -8.28 -5.46 -8.77
N TYR A 130 -7.19 -6.18 -8.66
CA TYR A 130 -7.09 -7.53 -9.16
C TYR A 130 -7.17 -8.53 -8.00
N VAL A 131 -8.04 -9.53 -8.16
CA VAL A 131 -8.15 -10.67 -7.25
C VAL A 131 -8.10 -11.93 -8.11
N GLY A 132 -7.24 -12.88 -7.75
CA GLY A 132 -6.94 -14.07 -8.53
C GLY A 132 -5.50 -14.53 -8.35
N ASP A 133 -5.05 -15.37 -9.27
CA ASP A 133 -3.70 -15.95 -9.25
C ASP A 133 -2.61 -14.88 -9.40
N PRO A 134 -1.41 -15.08 -8.81
CA PRO A 134 -0.29 -14.17 -9.01
C PRO A 134 -0.02 -13.87 -10.48
N LEU A 135 -0.06 -12.59 -10.86
CA LEU A 135 0.18 -12.18 -12.24
C LEU A 135 1.66 -12.25 -12.60
N SER A 136 1.95 -12.73 -13.82
CA SER A 136 3.30 -12.69 -14.39
C SER A 136 3.67 -11.26 -14.81
N ILE A 137 4.67 -10.67 -14.14
CA ILE A 137 5.12 -9.30 -14.40
C ILE A 137 5.61 -9.13 -15.86
N THR A 138 6.13 -10.20 -16.47
CA THR A 138 6.71 -10.17 -17.83
C THR A 138 5.68 -9.94 -18.92
N GLN A 139 4.42 -10.32 -18.69
CA GLN A 139 3.32 -10.26 -19.67
C GLN A 139 2.21 -9.30 -19.22
N LEU A 140 2.46 -8.50 -18.18
CA LEU A 140 1.44 -7.70 -17.54
C LEU A 140 1.15 -6.43 -18.36
N ASP A 141 -0.08 -6.33 -18.86
CA ASP A 141 -0.61 -5.12 -19.48
C ASP A 141 -1.76 -4.57 -18.63
N PHE A 142 -1.60 -3.34 -18.16
CA PHE A 142 -2.59 -2.67 -17.32
C PHE A 142 -3.97 -2.61 -17.97
N ASP A 143 -4.05 -2.31 -19.26
CA ASP A 143 -5.33 -2.06 -19.91
C ASP A 143 -6.13 -3.38 -20.08
N ASN A 144 -5.43 -4.52 -20.13
CA ASN A 144 -6.00 -5.86 -20.26
C ASN A 144 -6.33 -6.56 -18.92
N VAL A 145 -5.86 -6.04 -17.78
CA VAL A 145 -6.26 -6.59 -16.47
C VAL A 145 -7.72 -6.24 -16.17
N LYS A 146 -8.53 -7.24 -15.82
CA LYS A 146 -9.89 -7.02 -15.32
C LYS A 146 -9.83 -6.52 -13.87
N SER A 147 -10.54 -5.43 -13.59
CA SER A 147 -10.74 -4.97 -12.21
C SER A 147 -11.95 -5.65 -11.61
N LEU A 148 -11.90 -5.96 -10.31
CA LEU A 148 -13.03 -6.52 -9.56
C LEU A 148 -14.18 -5.53 -9.40
N ASP A 149 -13.85 -4.24 -9.37
CA ASP A 149 -14.75 -3.13 -9.08
C ASP A 149 -15.13 -2.28 -10.30
N ASP A 150 -14.90 -2.80 -11.50
CA ASP A 150 -15.45 -2.28 -12.77
C ASP A 150 -16.81 -2.96 -13.07
#